data_AF-A0A8J3P570-F1
#
_entry.id   AF-A0A8J3P570-F1
#
_cell.length_a   1.000
_cell.length_b   1.000
_cell.length_c   1.000
_cell.angle_alpha   90.00
_cell.angle_beta   90.00
_cell.angle_gamma   90.00
#
_symmetry.space_group_name_H-M   'P 1'
#
loop_
_entity.id
_entity.type
_entity.pdbx_description
1 polymer ?
#
loop_
_entity_poly.entity_id
_entity_poly.type
_entity_poly.pdbx_seq_one_letter_code
_entity_poly.pdbx_strand_id
1 'polypeptide(L)'
;MRRIAVDVDGYDEADRYGTDGQNQGGIDIVASRAVGGGQVAYQCKRVEKFTPTDLREAVEKFAVSQPLGITELIIVASCVADDTHLFQDLQKLRVRFPELTIRTRYGRRISDDLRSHYAIVEEFWGRPTAEVFCTGTVTAGPANSDMHTGSRTQISIAGGDARVFQIGGSVFGGTFNGD
;
A
#
# COMPACT_ATOMS: atom_id res chain seq x y z
N MET A 1 5.91 -0.16 -3.99
CA MET A 1 6.05 -0.10 -2.52
C MET A 1 7.39 0.47 -2.05
N ARG A 2 8.55 0.17 -2.67
CA ARG A 2 9.84 0.83 -2.35
C ARG A 2 9.77 2.37 -2.40
N ARG A 3 9.24 2.92 -3.50
CA ARG A 3 8.97 4.36 -3.65
C ARG A 3 8.09 4.93 -2.53
N ILE A 4 7.11 4.16 -2.04
CA ILE A 4 6.25 4.60 -0.92
C ILE A 4 7.06 4.66 0.38
N ALA A 5 7.89 3.66 0.66
CA ALA A 5 8.74 3.69 1.86
C ALA A 5 9.69 4.91 1.86
N VAL A 6 10.32 5.22 0.73
CA VAL A 6 11.27 6.33 0.64
C VAL A 6 10.54 7.69 0.56
N ASP A 7 9.71 7.89 -0.46
CA ASP A 7 9.18 9.21 -0.78
C ASP A 7 7.99 9.63 0.10
N VAL A 8 7.21 8.65 0.59
CA VAL A 8 6.01 8.92 1.42
C VAL A 8 6.34 8.79 2.90
N ASP A 9 7.04 7.73 3.29
CA ASP A 9 7.30 7.41 4.69
C ASP A 9 8.65 7.96 5.20
N GLY A 10 9.49 8.49 4.31
CA GLY A 10 10.74 9.15 4.65
C GLY A 10 11.79 8.20 5.22
N TYR A 11 11.83 6.96 4.72
CA TYR A 11 12.96 6.06 4.94
C TYR A 11 14.09 6.39 3.95
N ASP A 12 15.33 6.19 4.35
CA ASP A 12 16.49 6.53 3.52
C ASP A 12 16.72 5.49 2.43
N GLU A 13 16.50 4.21 2.76
CA GLU A 13 16.67 3.08 1.86
C GLU A 13 15.51 2.08 2.02
N ALA A 14 15.16 1.38 0.94
CA ALA A 14 14.12 0.35 0.94
C ALA A 14 14.40 -0.73 -0.10
N ASP A 15 14.52 -1.98 0.36
CA ASP A 15 14.89 -3.12 -0.47
C ASP A 15 13.90 -4.28 -0.36
N ARG A 16 13.83 -5.10 -1.41
CA ARG A 16 13.08 -6.35 -1.36
C ARG A 16 13.74 -7.29 -0.35
N TYR A 17 12.93 -7.93 0.47
CA TYR A 17 13.44 -8.83 1.49
C TYR A 17 13.57 -10.27 0.95
N GLY A 18 14.81 -10.73 0.81
CA GLY A 18 15.13 -12.11 0.45
C GLY A 18 14.90 -12.48 -1.02
N THR A 19 15.10 -13.77 -1.32
CA THR A 19 14.91 -14.39 -2.66
C THR A 19 13.76 -15.40 -2.61
N ASP A 20 12.97 -15.46 -3.68
CA ASP A 20 11.82 -16.37 -3.81
C ASP A 20 12.16 -17.81 -3.35
N GLY A 21 11.32 -18.38 -2.47
CA GLY A 21 11.47 -19.75 -1.94
C GLY A 21 11.98 -19.86 -0.49
N GLN A 22 12.40 -18.76 0.14
CA GLN A 22 12.74 -18.75 1.57
C GLN A 22 11.50 -18.52 2.45
N ASN A 23 11.49 -19.05 3.69
CA ASN A 23 10.44 -18.75 4.67
C ASN A 23 10.64 -17.32 5.23
N GLN A 24 10.17 -16.32 4.48
CA GLN A 24 10.44 -14.91 4.74
C GLN A 24 9.47 -14.26 5.75
N GLY A 25 8.71 -15.04 6.52
CA GLY A 25 7.70 -14.49 7.44
C GLY A 25 6.58 -13.69 6.75
N GLY A 26 6.59 -13.64 5.41
CA GLY A 26 5.76 -12.77 4.58
C GLY A 26 6.23 -11.30 4.55
N ILE A 27 7.52 -11.02 4.77
CA ILE A 27 8.10 -9.69 4.58
C ILE A 27 8.41 -9.53 3.10
N ASP A 28 7.89 -8.47 2.47
CA ASP A 28 8.17 -8.17 1.06
C ASP A 28 9.29 -7.14 0.92
N ILE A 29 9.33 -6.15 1.83
CA ILE A 29 10.30 -5.06 1.81
C ILE A 29 10.81 -4.79 3.23
N VAL A 30 12.10 -4.49 3.34
CA VAL A 30 12.68 -3.87 4.52
C VAL A 30 13.13 -2.46 4.15
N ALA A 31 12.77 -1.49 4.98
CA ALA A 31 13.27 -0.13 4.86
C ALA A 31 13.98 0.28 6.15
N SER A 32 14.94 1.18 6.01
CA SER A 32 15.81 1.63 7.10
C SER A 32 15.90 3.15 7.11
N ARG A 33 16.14 3.70 8.30
CA ARG A 33 16.71 5.03 8.45
C ARG A 33 18.22 4.91 8.58
N ALA A 34 18.93 5.98 8.27
CA ALA A 34 20.36 6.10 8.45
C ALA A 34 20.76 5.79 9.91
N VAL A 35 22.04 5.44 10.06
CA VAL A 35 22.69 4.87 11.27
C VAL A 35 21.93 5.11 12.57
N GLY A 36 21.43 4.02 13.17
CA GLY A 36 20.76 4.01 14.48
C GLY A 36 19.23 4.11 14.42
N GLY A 37 18.66 4.45 13.26
CA GLY A 37 17.21 4.34 13.04
C GLY A 37 16.81 2.88 12.76
N GLY A 38 15.93 2.32 13.60
CA GLY A 38 15.48 0.93 13.46
C GLY A 38 14.91 0.59 12.08
N GLN A 39 14.86 -0.69 11.76
CA GLN A 39 14.33 -1.17 10.49
C GLN A 39 12.81 -1.39 10.57
N VAL A 40 12.14 -1.19 9.45
CA VAL A 40 10.72 -1.49 9.27
C VAL A 40 10.54 -2.58 8.22
N ALA A 41 9.66 -3.53 8.50
CA ALA A 41 9.18 -4.49 7.53
C ALA A 41 7.85 -4.02 6.94
N TYR A 42 7.71 -4.15 5.63
CA TYR A 42 6.43 -4.07 4.95
C TYR A 42 5.99 -5.46 4.50
N GLN A 43 4.75 -5.80 4.83
CA GLN A 43 4.05 -6.94 4.26
C GLN A 43 2.90 -6.42 3.39
N CYS A 44 2.94 -6.74 2.10
CA CYS A 44 1.98 -6.34 1.10
C CYS A 44 1.03 -7.50 0.81
N LYS A 45 -0.27 -7.29 0.98
CA LYS A 45 -1.31 -8.27 0.64
C LYS A 45 -2.20 -7.74 -0.47
N ARG A 46 -2.18 -8.45 -1.59
CA ARG A 46 -3.10 -8.23 -2.71
C ARG A 46 -4.34 -9.11 -2.52
N VAL A 47 -5.36 -8.55 -1.88
CA VAL A 47 -6.60 -9.26 -1.54
C VAL A 47 -7.82 -8.38 -1.79
N GLU A 48 -8.94 -9.00 -2.16
CA GLU A 48 -10.23 -8.30 -2.33
C GLU A 48 -10.84 -7.90 -0.98
N LYS A 49 -10.60 -8.71 0.05
CA LYS A 49 -11.03 -8.47 1.42
C LYS A 49 -9.88 -8.77 2.38
N PHE A 50 -9.69 -7.88 3.35
CA PHE A 50 -8.75 -8.08 4.44
C PHE A 50 -9.54 -8.15 5.75
N THR A 51 -9.36 -9.23 6.50
CA THR A 51 -10.17 -9.56 7.68
C THR A 51 -9.34 -9.48 8.96
N PRO A 52 -10.00 -9.42 10.14
CA PRO A 52 -9.29 -9.50 11.42
C PRO A 52 -8.45 -10.78 11.58
N THR A 53 -8.88 -11.89 10.97
CA THR A 53 -8.08 -13.12 10.95
C THR A 53 -6.81 -12.96 10.13
N ASP A 54 -6.89 -12.36 8.94
CA ASP A 54 -5.71 -12.11 8.12
C ASP A 54 -4.68 -11.21 8.84
N LEU A 55 -5.17 -10.23 9.61
CA LEU A 55 -4.33 -9.36 10.45
C LEU A 55 -3.62 -10.14 11.55
N ARG A 56 -4.35 -10.98 12.29
CA ARG A 56 -3.78 -11.79 13.37
C ARG A 56 -2.72 -12.73 12.83
N GLU A 57 -3.03 -13.48 11.79
CA GLU A 57 -2.10 -14.44 11.18
C GLU A 57 -0.84 -13.75 10.65
N ALA A 58 -0.99 -12.59 10.00
CA ALA A 58 0.13 -11.78 9.53
C ALA A 58 1.07 -11.37 10.67
N VAL A 59 0.53 -10.77 11.73
CA VAL A 59 1.32 -10.30 12.86
C VAL A 59 1.95 -11.45 13.63
N GLU A 60 1.19 -12.52 13.91
CA GLU A 60 1.71 -13.67 14.64
C GLU A 60 2.82 -14.37 13.87
N LYS A 61 2.65 -14.58 12.56
CA LYS A 61 3.69 -15.16 11.71
C LYS A 61 4.96 -14.30 11.72
N PHE A 62 4.82 -12.98 11.59
CA PHE A 62 5.95 -12.08 11.65
C PHE A 62 6.65 -12.12 13.01
N ALA A 63 5.90 -12.02 14.10
CA ALA A 63 6.43 -12.02 15.47
C ALA A 63 7.20 -13.30 15.81
N VAL A 64 6.76 -14.45 15.30
CA VAL A 64 7.49 -15.73 15.46
C VAL A 64 8.82 -15.73 14.72
N SER A 65 8.86 -15.15 13.52
CA SER A 65 10.09 -15.12 12.68
C SER A 65 10.98 -13.90 12.91
N GLN A 66 10.52 -12.93 13.70
CA GLN A 66 10.94 -11.52 13.68
C GLN A 66 12.45 -11.37 13.46
N PRO A 67 12.88 -10.92 12.26
CA PRO A 67 14.30 -10.73 11.99
C PRO A 67 14.91 -9.68 12.91
N LEU A 68 16.17 -9.89 13.31
CA LEU A 68 16.91 -8.97 14.17
C LEU A 68 16.99 -7.59 13.53
N GLY A 69 16.74 -6.55 14.33
CA GLY A 69 16.82 -5.14 13.90
C GLY A 69 15.51 -4.54 13.38
N ILE A 70 14.50 -5.38 13.08
CA ILE A 70 13.18 -4.92 12.66
C ILE A 70 12.27 -4.76 13.88
N THR A 71 11.86 -3.53 14.17
CA THR A 71 11.01 -3.19 15.33
C THR A 71 9.65 -2.65 14.93
N GLU A 72 9.41 -2.47 13.62
CA GLU A 72 8.13 -2.03 13.07
C GLU A 72 7.67 -2.96 11.94
N LEU A 73 6.39 -3.30 11.94
CA LEU A 73 5.70 -4.02 10.88
C LEU A 73 4.56 -3.16 10.33
N ILE A 74 4.59 -2.88 9.03
CA ILE A 74 3.53 -2.20 8.30
C ILE A 74 2.85 -3.21 7.36
N ILE A 75 1.60 -3.53 7.65
CA ILE A 75 0.77 -4.38 6.78
C ILE A 75 0.01 -3.48 5.81
N VAL A 76 0.20 -3.71 4.52
CA VAL A 76 -0.40 -2.95 3.43
C VAL A 76 -1.36 -3.85 2.68
N ALA A 77 -2.65 -3.53 2.65
CA ALA A 77 -3.63 -4.28 1.85
C ALA A 77 -4.28 -3.39 0.79
N SER A 78 -4.49 -3.95 -0.40
CA SER A 78 -5.02 -3.22 -1.55
C SER A 78 -6.50 -2.86 -1.46
N CYS A 79 -7.26 -3.51 -0.57
CA CYS A 79 -8.69 -3.25 -0.39
C CYS A 79 -8.96 -2.16 0.64
N VAL A 80 -10.16 -1.57 0.59
CA VAL A 80 -10.67 -0.72 1.66
C VAL A 80 -11.05 -1.62 2.82
N ALA A 81 -10.45 -1.40 3.98
CA ALA A 81 -10.64 -2.25 5.16
C ALA A 81 -10.70 -1.39 6.44
N ASP A 82 -11.70 -0.50 6.49
CA ASP A 82 -11.98 0.33 7.67
C ASP A 82 -13.12 -0.30 8.49
N ASP A 83 -12.84 -1.46 9.09
CA ASP A 83 -13.78 -2.18 9.98
C ASP A 83 -13.39 -1.98 11.45
N THR A 84 -14.35 -1.64 12.30
CA THR A 84 -14.17 -1.53 13.76
C THR A 84 -13.54 -2.79 14.36
N HIS A 85 -13.83 -3.97 13.84
CA HIS A 85 -13.22 -5.22 14.30
C HIS A 85 -11.72 -5.30 13.97
N LEU A 86 -11.29 -4.80 12.81
CA LEU A 86 -9.87 -4.70 12.45
C LEU A 86 -9.14 -3.75 13.40
N PHE A 87 -9.76 -2.61 13.72
CA PHE A 87 -9.20 -1.67 14.69
C PHE A 87 -9.05 -2.31 16.08
N GLN A 88 -10.08 -2.98 16.58
CA GLN A 88 -10.02 -3.63 17.89
C GLN A 88 -8.93 -4.70 17.96
N ASP A 89 -8.80 -5.52 16.92
CA ASP A 89 -7.78 -6.56 16.89
C ASP A 89 -6.37 -6.00 16.70
N LEU A 90 -6.20 -4.92 15.94
CA LEU A 90 -4.92 -4.19 15.89
C LEU A 90 -4.51 -3.70 17.28
N GLN A 91 -5.44 -3.15 18.05
CA GLN A 91 -5.16 -2.70 19.42
C GLN A 91 -4.80 -3.87 20.34
N LYS A 92 -5.51 -5.00 20.26
CA LYS A 92 -5.15 -6.22 21.03
C LYS A 92 -3.75 -6.73 20.66
N LEU A 93 -3.41 -6.73 19.37
CA LEU A 93 -2.10 -7.18 18.89
C LEU A 93 -0.97 -6.27 19.38
N ARG A 94 -1.17 -4.94 19.38
CA ARG A 94 -0.21 -3.98 19.94
C ARG A 94 0.03 -4.18 21.44
N VAL A 95 -1.01 -4.52 22.19
CA VAL A 95 -0.86 -4.86 23.62
C VAL A 95 -0.12 -6.19 23.80
N ARG A 96 -0.40 -7.18 22.95
CA ARG A 96 0.22 -8.51 23.01
C ARG A 96 1.70 -8.50 22.61
N PHE A 97 2.08 -7.63 21.68
CA PHE A 97 3.44 -7.51 21.16
C PHE A 97 3.99 -6.08 21.38
N PRO A 98 4.28 -5.68 22.63
CA PRO A 98 4.64 -4.30 22.96
C PRO A 98 5.97 -3.84 22.35
N GLU A 99 6.89 -4.78 22.09
CA GLU A 99 8.19 -4.52 21.46
C GLU A 99 8.09 -4.37 19.92
N LEU A 100 6.92 -4.63 19.34
CA LEU A 100 6.67 -4.54 17.91
C LEU A 100 5.68 -3.41 17.63
N THR A 101 6.15 -2.37 16.93
CA THR A 101 5.25 -1.35 16.38
C THR A 101 4.47 -1.95 15.22
N ILE A 102 3.15 -2.08 15.35
CA ILE A 102 2.29 -2.62 14.28
C ILE A 102 1.48 -1.48 13.67
N ARG A 103 1.55 -1.30 12.35
CA ARG A 103 0.71 -0.37 11.59
C ARG A 103 0.02 -1.05 10.43
N THR A 104 -1.09 -0.48 9.99
CA THR A 104 -1.84 -0.94 8.82
C THR A 104 -2.07 0.20 7.83
N ARG A 105 -2.04 -0.11 6.54
CA ARG A 105 -2.47 0.79 5.45
C ARG A 105 -3.39 0.05 4.51
N TYR A 106 -4.54 0.65 4.25
CA TYR A 106 -5.57 0.09 3.39
C TYR A 106 -5.80 1.00 2.17
N GLY A 107 -6.51 0.50 1.17
CA GLY A 107 -6.65 1.14 -0.15
C GLY A 107 -6.99 2.63 -0.12
N ARG A 108 -7.85 3.08 0.82
CA ARG A 108 -8.17 4.52 0.99
C ARG A 108 -6.94 5.34 1.40
N ARG A 109 -6.22 4.90 2.44
CA ARG A 109 -5.05 5.60 2.95
C ARG A 109 -3.90 5.57 1.94
N ILE A 110 -3.69 4.43 1.27
CA ILE A 110 -2.71 4.32 0.18
C ILE A 110 -3.05 5.28 -0.97
N SER A 111 -4.34 5.39 -1.33
CA SER A 111 -4.78 6.34 -2.36
C SER A 111 -4.53 7.78 -1.94
N ASP A 112 -4.88 8.15 -0.71
CA ASP A 112 -4.64 9.50 -0.20
C ASP A 112 -3.14 9.83 -0.16
N ASP A 113 -2.30 8.88 0.28
CA ASP A 113 -0.84 9.00 0.27
C ASP A 113 -0.31 9.21 -1.18
N LEU A 114 -0.81 8.46 -2.16
CA LEU A 114 -0.33 8.54 -3.54
C LEU A 114 -0.78 9.80 -4.29
N ARG A 115 -1.90 10.43 -3.91
CA ARG A 115 -2.41 11.64 -4.60
C ARG A 115 -1.43 12.80 -4.56
N SER A 116 -0.67 12.95 -3.48
CA SER A 116 0.33 14.01 -3.37
C SER A 116 1.65 13.67 -4.07
N HIS A 117 1.79 12.48 -4.64
CA HIS A 117 3.03 11.97 -5.21
C HIS A 117 2.89 11.66 -6.69
N TYR A 118 2.68 12.71 -7.50
CA TYR A 118 2.52 12.63 -8.95
C TYR A 118 3.58 11.77 -9.64
N ALA A 119 4.87 11.97 -9.30
CA ALA A 119 5.97 11.23 -9.90
C ALA A 119 5.88 9.72 -9.68
N ILE A 120 5.46 9.29 -8.49
CA ILE A 120 5.24 7.86 -8.19
C ILE A 120 4.10 7.34 -9.07
N VAL A 121 3.02 8.11 -9.19
CA VAL A 121 1.86 7.67 -9.98
C VAL A 121 2.18 7.63 -11.47
N GLU A 122 2.95 8.59 -11.99
CA GLU A 122 3.41 8.61 -13.39
C GLU A 122 4.36 7.44 -13.68
N GLU A 123 5.29 7.12 -12.77
CA GLU A 123 6.24 6.01 -12.93
C GLU A 123 5.53 4.66 -13.09
N PHE A 124 4.52 4.38 -12.26
CA PHE A 124 3.85 3.07 -12.27
C PHE A 124 2.64 2.99 -13.20
N TRP A 125 1.93 4.09 -13.45
CA TRP A 125 0.66 4.08 -14.19
C TRP A 125 0.61 5.07 -15.35
N GLY A 126 1.71 5.76 -15.63
CA GLY A 126 1.84 6.70 -16.74
C GLY A 126 1.21 8.07 -16.47
N ARG A 127 1.63 9.04 -17.27
CA ARG A 127 1.20 10.44 -17.18
C ARG A 127 -0.32 10.63 -17.19
N PRO A 128 -1.09 10.00 -18.10
CA PRO A 128 -2.54 10.23 -18.15
C PRO A 128 -3.24 9.84 -16.84
N THR A 129 -2.79 8.76 -16.21
CA THR A 129 -3.32 8.33 -14.92
C THR A 129 -2.94 9.31 -13.81
N ALA A 130 -1.68 9.75 -13.78
CA ALA A 130 -1.18 10.69 -12.78
C ALA A 130 -1.90 12.04 -12.81
N GLU A 131 -2.19 12.57 -14.00
CA GLU A 131 -3.00 13.78 -14.18
C GLU A 131 -4.38 13.61 -13.54
N VAL A 132 -5.16 12.61 -13.97
CA VAL A 132 -6.52 12.43 -13.45
C VAL A 132 -6.52 12.12 -11.95
N PHE A 133 -5.60 11.27 -11.49
CA PHE A 133 -5.59 10.77 -10.13
C PHE A 133 -5.09 11.80 -9.10
N CYS A 134 -3.99 12.48 -9.40
CA CYS A 134 -3.30 13.36 -8.45
C CYS A 134 -3.84 14.79 -8.46
N THR A 135 -4.18 15.34 -9.64
CA THR A 135 -4.63 16.74 -9.75
C THR A 135 -6.15 16.85 -9.80
N GLY A 136 -6.86 15.76 -10.09
CA GLY A 136 -8.30 15.77 -10.31
C GLY A 136 -8.72 16.51 -11.58
N THR A 137 -7.76 16.92 -12.43
CA THR A 137 -8.06 17.55 -13.71
C THR A 137 -8.25 16.47 -14.76
N VAL A 138 -9.50 16.26 -15.17
CA VAL A 138 -9.78 15.66 -16.47
C VAL A 138 -9.37 16.70 -17.50
N THR A 139 -8.30 16.47 -18.25
CA THR A 139 -8.00 17.31 -19.42
C THR A 139 -9.18 17.17 -20.37
N ALA A 140 -10.04 18.19 -20.38
CA ALA A 140 -11.23 18.21 -21.22
C ALA A 140 -10.80 18.20 -22.69
N GLY A 141 -10.97 17.06 -23.36
CA GLY A 141 -11.26 17.06 -24.80
C GLY A 141 -12.53 17.89 -25.05
N PRO A 142 -12.72 18.44 -26.27
CA PRO A 142 -13.72 19.47 -26.51
C PRO A 142 -15.11 18.98 -26.07
N ALA A 143 -15.72 19.80 -25.21
CA ALA A 143 -17.02 19.71 -24.57
C ALA A 143 -17.97 18.58 -25.04
N ASN A 144 -18.29 17.67 -24.12
CA ASN A 144 -19.67 17.25 -23.95
C ASN A 144 -20.02 17.29 -22.46
N SER A 145 -20.99 18.14 -22.15
CA SER A 145 -21.48 18.41 -20.82
C SER A 145 -22.38 17.27 -20.34
N ASP A 146 -21.86 16.43 -19.45
CA ASP A 146 -22.68 15.71 -18.48
C ASP A 146 -21.90 15.64 -17.16
N MET A 147 -22.18 16.62 -16.29
CA MET A 147 -21.72 16.63 -14.91
C MET A 147 -22.44 15.52 -14.13
N HIS A 148 -21.69 14.53 -13.65
CA HIS A 148 -22.11 13.73 -12.50
C HIS A 148 -21.15 13.96 -11.32
N THR A 149 -21.74 14.51 -10.27
CA THR A 149 -21.27 14.76 -8.90
C THR A 149 -20.13 13.86 -8.40
N GLY A 150 -18.98 14.49 -8.14
CA GLY A 150 -17.95 14.18 -7.15
C GLY A 150 -17.86 12.76 -6.58
N SER A 151 -17.42 11.79 -7.38
CA SER A 151 -16.92 10.50 -6.85
C SER A 151 -15.41 10.62 -6.57
N ARG A 152 -15.01 10.42 -5.31
CA ARG A 152 -13.59 10.48 -4.90
C ARG A 152 -12.87 9.27 -5.50
N THR A 153 -12.15 9.48 -6.60
CA THR A 153 -11.37 8.46 -7.34
C THR A 153 -10.47 7.62 -6.44
N GLN A 154 -10.81 6.38 -6.11
CA GLN A 154 -9.93 5.52 -5.30
C GLN A 154 -9.08 4.61 -6.18
N ILE A 155 -7.87 4.27 -5.72
CA ILE A 155 -7.10 3.18 -6.32
C ILE A 155 -7.59 1.88 -5.70
N SER A 156 -8.09 0.99 -6.54
CA SER A 156 -8.32 -0.41 -6.22
C SER A 156 -7.48 -1.26 -7.16
N ILE A 157 -6.66 -2.17 -6.62
CA ILE A 157 -5.92 -3.15 -7.43
C ILE A 157 -6.88 -4.31 -7.72
N ALA A 158 -7.69 -4.18 -8.77
CA ALA A 158 -8.64 -5.23 -9.14
C ALA A 158 -7.92 -6.43 -9.79
N GLY A 159 -8.38 -7.65 -9.45
CA GLY A 159 -8.20 -8.94 -10.13
C GLY A 159 -6.87 -9.26 -10.81
N GLY A 160 -6.14 -10.26 -10.31
CA GLY A 160 -5.13 -11.07 -11.04
C GLY A 160 -3.89 -10.38 -11.64
N ASP A 161 -4.03 -9.23 -12.28
CA ASP A 161 -3.02 -8.49 -13.03
C ASP A 161 -2.84 -7.11 -12.39
N ALA A 162 -1.61 -6.64 -12.13
CA ALA A 162 -1.34 -5.36 -11.44
C ALA A 162 -1.71 -4.11 -12.28
N ARG A 163 -2.59 -4.30 -13.28
CA ARG A 163 -2.78 -3.46 -14.46
C ARG A 163 -4.14 -2.76 -14.51
N VAL A 164 -4.99 -2.95 -13.49
CA VAL A 164 -6.38 -2.50 -13.51
C VAL A 164 -6.63 -1.46 -12.43
N PHE A 165 -6.93 -0.24 -12.87
CA PHE A 165 -7.32 0.91 -12.04
C PHE A 165 -8.83 1.13 -12.17
N GLN A 166 -9.54 1.45 -11.09
CA GLN A 166 -10.95 1.86 -11.17
C GLN A 166 -11.13 3.31 -10.68
N ILE A 167 -11.31 4.23 -11.62
CA ILE A 167 -11.57 5.65 -11.33
C ILE A 167 -13.04 5.94 -11.58
N GLY A 168 -13.81 6.21 -10.51
CA GLY A 168 -15.20 6.68 -10.64
C GLY A 168 -16.13 5.78 -11.46
N GLY A 169 -15.87 4.46 -11.52
CA GLY A 169 -16.60 3.51 -12.36
C GLY A 169 -15.94 3.17 -13.70
N SER A 170 -14.92 3.92 -14.12
CA SER A 170 -14.13 3.64 -15.33
C SER A 170 -12.89 2.81 -15.00
N VAL A 171 -12.69 1.74 -15.77
CA VAL A 171 -11.51 0.87 -15.68
C VAL A 171 -10.41 1.40 -16.61
N PHE A 172 -9.27 1.80 -16.04
CA PHE A 172 -8.09 2.20 -16.82
C PHE A 172 -7.06 1.06 -16.78
N GLY A 173 -6.75 0.51 -17.96
CA GLY A 173 -5.76 -0.54 -18.15
C GLY A 173 -4.44 0.04 -18.63
N GLY A 174 -3.34 -0.30 -17.96
CA GLY A 174 -1.97 0.08 -18.35
C GLY A 174 -1.06 -1.14 -18.46
N THR A 175 -0.30 -1.26 -19.55
CA THR A 175 0.74 -2.27 -19.73
C THR A 175 2.00 -1.87 -18.97
N PHE A 176 2.39 -2.70 -18.01
CA PHE A 176 3.66 -2.63 -17.29
C PHE A 176 4.81 -3.04 -18.22
N ASN A 177 5.70 -2.09 -18.54
CA ASN A 177 7.05 -2.41 -19.04
C ASN A 177 7.96 -2.35 -17.82
N GLY A 178 8.28 -3.52 -17.27
CA GLY A 178 9.07 -3.64 -16.06
C GLY A 178 10.55 -3.78 -16.34
N ASP A 179 11.33 -2.93 -15.68
CA ASP A 179 12.67 -3.25 -15.15
C ASP A 179 12.64 -3.01 -13.62
#